data_AF-D5RJN4-F1
#
_entry.id   AF-D5RJN4-F1
#
_cell.length_a   1.000
_cell.length_b   1.000
_cell.length_c   1.000
_cell.angle_alpha   90.00
_cell.angle_beta   90.00
_cell.angle_gamma   90.00
#
_symmetry.space_group_name_H-M   'P 1'
#
loop_
_entity.id
_entity.type
_entity.pdbx_description
1 polymer ?
#
loop_
_entity_poly.entity_id
_entity_poly.type
_entity_poly.pdbx_seq_one_letter_code
_entity_poly.pdbx_strand_id
1 'polypeptide(L)'
;AAAPSRSCAGCRRAAAGRGGGRGQGRHHGSAATSGGGKGRQGTGARFPRKRMTFLSAPAARLQPAHKAPGVDPRQFTNRPFGLMVRRGTAGGCRCAAAAPILPRLHGGFRMTAELVANRPFAEIAPGDSASLTRRITQQDIELYAALTGDANPTHLATPEGESGGPRPTAHSMLGAALISTLLGTRLPGAGTVYAGQTLRFLLPLQAGDALTVRVAVRDKQEAGRLVRLDCQGTNQRGETVFEGLAEVCAPATKLFLPPRETPDLMLHRHSHYGRLIARCEGQAPVPCAVAHPCDEAALAGALEAAGQGLIRPLLVGPEARIREIAARAGLDLGDLPVIDTPHSHASAARAVALVREGKAGLLMKGSLHTDELMSAVVAREAGLRTERRISHVFIMDVPSYPEPLFITDAAINIQPDLATKADIIRNAIDLHHGLGLGTPRVAILSAVETVNPRLPGTLDAAALCKMADRGQIQGGVLDGPLALDNAISPAAARIKGIVSEVAGRAQVLVVPDLEAGNMLAKNLSFLSGADAAGIVLGARVPIVLTSRADNQRTRLASCAVAALYARHLAARLEGVA
;
A
#
# COMPACT_ATOMS: atom_id res chain seq x y z
N ALA A 1 59.42 -21.15 -19.83
CA ALA A 1 59.20 -22.46 -19.18
C ALA A 1 58.02 -22.32 -18.24
N ALA A 2 56.95 -23.10 -18.25
CA ALA A 2 56.46 -24.16 -19.12
C ALA A 2 54.92 -24.17 -18.93
N ALA A 3 54.18 -24.30 -20.02
CA ALA A 3 52.81 -24.84 -20.00
C ALA A 3 52.92 -26.39 -19.94
N PRO A 4 51.83 -27.18 -19.72
CA PRO A 4 50.87 -27.37 -20.82
C PRO A 4 49.40 -27.76 -20.47
N SER A 5 48.47 -27.32 -21.34
CA SER A 5 47.39 -28.12 -21.99
C SER A 5 46.17 -28.60 -21.13
N ARG A 6 44.93 -28.76 -21.63
CA ARG A 6 44.37 -28.99 -22.98
C ARG A 6 42.94 -28.42 -23.13
N SER A 7 42.65 -28.01 -24.37
CA SER A 7 41.35 -27.80 -25.01
C SER A 7 40.61 -29.10 -25.33
N CYS A 8 39.28 -29.05 -25.48
CA CYS A 8 38.62 -29.80 -26.55
C CYS A 8 37.36 -29.05 -27.05
N ALA A 9 37.24 -28.99 -28.37
CA ALA A 9 36.17 -28.37 -29.13
C ALA A 9 35.51 -29.43 -30.03
N GLY A 10 34.21 -29.25 -30.32
CA GLY A 10 33.61 -29.65 -31.59
C GLY A 10 32.64 -30.83 -31.56
N CYS A 11 31.38 -30.59 -31.95
CA CYS A 11 30.87 -31.12 -33.22
C CYS A 11 29.52 -30.49 -33.64
N ARG A 12 29.46 -30.06 -34.90
CA ARG A 12 28.27 -29.67 -35.68
C ARG A 12 27.80 -30.86 -36.54
N ARG A 13 26.50 -30.92 -36.87
CA ARG A 13 25.84 -31.23 -38.18
C ARG A 13 24.41 -31.75 -37.90
N ALA A 14 23.34 -31.09 -38.32
CA ALA A 14 22.76 -30.96 -39.68
C ALA A 14 22.03 -32.22 -40.18
N ALA A 15 20.71 -32.11 -40.38
CA ALA A 15 19.95 -32.90 -41.36
C ALA A 15 18.65 -32.18 -41.74
N ALA A 16 18.45 -32.00 -43.05
CA ALA A 16 17.26 -31.51 -43.70
C ALA A 16 16.26 -32.66 -43.98
N GLY A 17 14.98 -32.34 -44.12
CA GLY A 17 13.94 -33.29 -44.56
C GLY A 17 12.75 -32.56 -45.18
N ARG A 18 12.46 -32.90 -46.44
CA ARG A 18 11.44 -32.33 -47.34
C ARG A 18 10.03 -32.90 -47.08
N GLY A 19 9.02 -32.18 -47.59
CA GLY A 19 7.66 -32.68 -47.92
C GLY A 19 6.64 -31.57 -47.66
N GLY A 20 5.89 -30.99 -48.59
CA GLY A 20 5.25 -31.54 -49.79
C GLY A 20 3.74 -31.57 -49.53
N GLY A 21 2.94 -30.74 -50.20
CA GLY A 21 1.47 -30.80 -50.07
C GLY A 21 0.73 -29.59 -50.62
N ARG A 22 0.26 -29.72 -51.86
CA ARG A 22 -0.71 -28.84 -52.55
C ARG A 22 -2.09 -28.91 -51.87
N GLY A 23 -2.88 -27.86 -51.99
CA GLY A 23 -4.32 -27.91 -51.72
C GLY A 23 -5.02 -26.60 -52.06
N GLN A 24 -5.50 -26.48 -53.29
CA GLN A 24 -6.40 -25.44 -53.78
C GLN A 24 -7.81 -25.63 -53.20
N GLY A 25 -8.54 -24.52 -53.03
CA GLY A 25 -9.97 -24.55 -52.71
C GLY A 25 -10.57 -23.14 -52.80
N ARG A 26 -10.93 -22.74 -54.03
CA ARG A 26 -11.76 -21.56 -54.34
C ARG A 26 -13.20 -21.78 -53.86
N HIS A 27 -13.90 -20.70 -53.51
CA HIS A 27 -15.21 -20.27 -54.03
C HIS A 27 -15.68 -19.07 -53.17
N HIS A 28 -15.70 -17.84 -53.67
CA HIS A 28 -16.68 -17.17 -54.54
C HIS A 28 -18.11 -17.06 -53.96
N GLY A 29 -18.62 -15.82 -53.98
CA GLY A 29 -20.03 -15.45 -53.80
C GLY A 29 -20.14 -14.16 -52.98
N SER A 30 -19.93 -12.98 -53.59
CA SER A 30 -21.01 -12.13 -54.17
C SER A 30 -21.85 -11.47 -53.07
N ALA A 31 -21.58 -10.22 -52.70
CA ALA A 31 -22.02 -8.99 -53.37
C ALA A 31 -23.52 -8.69 -53.19
N ALA A 32 -23.80 -7.44 -52.79
CA ALA A 32 -24.92 -6.57 -53.17
C ALA A 32 -25.31 -5.68 -51.96
N THR A 33 -24.94 -4.39 -51.95
CA THR A 33 -25.80 -3.21 -52.25
C THR A 33 -26.90 -2.99 -51.20
N SER A 34 -27.25 -1.80 -50.70
CA SER A 34 -27.21 -0.43 -51.22
C SER A 34 -27.86 0.53 -50.20
N GLY A 35 -27.58 1.83 -50.33
CA GLY A 35 -28.48 2.93 -49.94
C GLY A 35 -28.23 3.46 -48.53
N GLY A 36 -27.88 4.72 -48.26
CA GLY A 36 -28.06 5.95 -49.01
C GLY A 36 -29.22 6.76 -48.41
N GLY A 37 -28.93 7.85 -47.69
CA GLY A 37 -29.96 8.78 -47.23
C GLY A 37 -29.50 9.77 -46.16
N LYS A 38 -29.21 11.00 -46.58
CA LYS A 38 -28.93 12.19 -45.75
C LYS A 38 -30.22 12.77 -45.13
N GLY A 39 -30.11 13.49 -44.00
CA GLY A 39 -31.16 14.40 -43.53
C GLY A 39 -30.76 15.18 -42.26
N ARG A 40 -30.89 16.52 -42.31
CA ARG A 40 -30.40 17.53 -41.35
C ARG A 40 -31.45 17.95 -40.30
N GLN A 41 -30.93 18.41 -39.15
CA GLN A 41 -31.32 19.57 -38.29
C GLN A 41 -32.75 19.72 -37.75
N GLY A 42 -32.82 20.09 -36.44
CA GLY A 42 -33.87 20.97 -35.91
C GLY A 42 -34.06 20.89 -34.38
N THR A 43 -33.73 22.00 -33.67
CA THR A 43 -34.42 22.62 -32.50
C THR A 43 -34.76 21.76 -31.26
N GLY A 44 -34.78 22.19 -29.99
CA GLY A 44 -34.89 23.47 -29.31
C GLY A 44 -35.85 23.28 -28.09
N ALA A 45 -35.46 23.77 -26.91
CA ALA A 45 -36.29 24.10 -25.72
C ALA A 45 -36.61 23.05 -24.61
N ARG A 46 -36.01 23.35 -23.43
CA ARG A 46 -36.53 23.47 -22.03
C ARG A 46 -37.75 22.64 -21.57
N PHE A 47 -37.55 21.91 -20.46
CA PHE A 47 -38.60 21.35 -19.58
C PHE A 47 -38.62 22.03 -18.19
N PRO A 48 -39.80 22.18 -17.53
CA PRO A 48 -39.94 22.84 -16.23
C PRO A 48 -39.90 21.89 -15.02
N ARG A 49 -39.58 22.47 -13.85
CA ARG A 49 -39.62 21.88 -12.51
C ARG A 49 -41.06 21.56 -12.06
N LYS A 50 -41.28 20.40 -11.42
CA LYS A 50 -42.36 20.20 -10.45
C LYS A 50 -41.88 19.41 -9.23
N ARG A 51 -42.17 19.97 -8.04
CA ARG A 51 -42.10 19.35 -6.71
C ARG A 51 -43.16 18.25 -6.61
N MET A 52 -42.86 17.17 -5.88
CA MET A 52 -43.85 16.18 -5.46
C MET A 52 -43.69 15.87 -3.97
N THR A 53 -44.78 16.11 -3.25
CA THR A 53 -45.05 15.82 -1.84
C THR A 53 -45.23 14.32 -1.63
N PHE A 54 -44.68 13.78 -0.54
CA PHE A 54 -44.91 12.39 -0.12
C PHE A 54 -46.18 12.29 0.73
N LEU A 55 -47.09 11.40 0.32
CA LEU A 55 -48.23 10.89 1.09
C LEU A 55 -47.99 9.40 1.37
N SER A 56 -48.28 9.01 2.60
CA SER A 56 -48.01 7.72 3.24
C SER A 56 -49.11 6.67 3.01
N ALA A 57 -48.70 5.39 3.18
CA ALA A 57 -49.45 4.16 3.55
C ALA A 57 -49.68 3.12 2.41
N PRO A 58 -49.95 1.82 2.72
CA PRO A 58 -49.47 0.95 3.81
C PRO A 58 -48.96 -0.45 3.34
N ALA A 59 -48.53 -1.27 4.29
CA ALA A 59 -47.94 -2.60 4.14
C ALA A 59 -48.84 -3.67 3.48
N ALA A 60 -48.26 -4.48 2.59
CA ALA A 60 -48.90 -5.65 1.96
C ALA A 60 -48.21 -6.96 2.40
N ARG A 61 -49.03 -7.92 2.84
CA ARG A 61 -48.70 -9.32 3.13
C ARG A 61 -48.36 -10.08 1.83
N LEU A 62 -47.34 -10.95 1.89
CA LEU A 62 -47.01 -11.92 0.83
C LEU A 62 -47.50 -13.32 1.21
N GLN A 63 -48.18 -13.99 0.27
CA GLN A 63 -48.51 -15.42 0.28
C GLN A 63 -47.54 -16.21 -0.64
N PRO A 64 -47.41 -17.55 -0.49
CA PRO A 64 -46.32 -18.33 -1.09
C PRO A 64 -46.74 -19.25 -2.26
N ALA A 65 -45.84 -19.47 -3.22
CA ALA A 65 -45.78 -20.61 -4.16
C ALA A 65 -44.35 -20.64 -4.77
N HIS A 66 -43.62 -21.73 -5.06
CA HIS A 66 -43.91 -23.07 -5.57
C HIS A 66 -42.77 -24.09 -5.22
N LYS A 67 -43.08 -25.40 -5.17
CA LYS A 67 -42.16 -26.58 -5.27
C LYS A 67 -42.00 -26.97 -6.77
N ALA A 68 -40.99 -27.66 -7.33
CA ALA A 68 -39.97 -28.67 -6.93
C ALA A 68 -38.85 -28.73 -8.05
N PRO A 69 -37.84 -29.66 -8.13
CA PRO A 69 -37.53 -30.84 -7.29
C PRO A 69 -36.03 -31.12 -6.93
N GLY A 70 -35.85 -31.81 -5.80
CA GLY A 70 -35.03 -33.05 -5.69
C GLY A 70 -33.51 -33.01 -5.50
N VAL A 71 -33.03 -33.04 -4.24
CA VAL A 71 -31.89 -33.89 -3.78
C VAL A 71 -32.13 -34.28 -2.30
N ASP A 72 -31.86 -35.54 -1.98
CA ASP A 72 -32.07 -36.26 -0.69
C ASP A 72 -31.17 -35.75 0.47
N PRO A 73 -31.70 -35.45 1.68
CA PRO A 73 -30.88 -34.98 2.81
C PRO A 73 -30.24 -36.08 3.67
N ARG A 74 -30.08 -37.32 3.20
CA ARG A 74 -29.41 -38.39 3.98
C ARG A 74 -27.94 -38.67 3.64
N GLN A 75 -27.25 -37.76 2.96
CA GLN A 75 -25.80 -37.86 2.78
C GLN A 75 -25.10 -36.66 3.43
N PHE A 76 -24.28 -36.98 4.44
CA PHE A 76 -23.20 -36.22 5.09
C PHE A 76 -23.27 -36.36 6.61
N THR A 77 -23.05 -37.58 7.07
CA THR A 77 -22.68 -37.87 8.45
C THR A 77 -21.18 -37.58 8.65
N ASN A 78 -20.88 -36.82 9.71
CA ASN A 78 -19.54 -36.55 10.22
C ASN A 78 -18.71 -37.84 10.37
N ARG A 79 -17.56 -37.91 9.70
CA ARG A 79 -16.47 -38.83 10.06
C ARG A 79 -15.40 -38.06 10.84
N PRO A 80 -15.11 -38.41 12.11
CA PRO A 80 -13.88 -38.01 12.76
C PRO A 80 -12.73 -38.89 12.25
N PHE A 81 -11.59 -38.27 11.93
CA PHE A 81 -10.34 -38.96 11.62
C PHE A 81 -9.84 -39.70 12.88
N GLY A 82 -9.99 -41.03 12.89
CA GLY A 82 -9.39 -41.90 13.88
C GLY A 82 -7.93 -42.21 13.53
N LEU A 83 -7.00 -41.79 14.38
CA LEU A 83 -5.60 -42.20 14.32
C LEU A 83 -5.50 -43.65 14.85
N MET A 84 -5.26 -44.59 13.94
CA MET A 84 -5.16 -46.02 14.22
C MET A 84 -3.78 -46.33 14.83
N VAL A 85 -3.71 -46.53 16.15
CA VAL A 85 -2.52 -47.07 16.83
C VAL A 85 -2.52 -48.60 16.67
N ARG A 86 -1.61 -49.12 15.83
CA ARG A 86 -1.33 -50.56 15.73
C ARG A 86 -0.60 -51.02 16.99
N ARG A 87 -1.22 -51.93 17.75
CA ARG A 87 -0.54 -52.76 18.74
C ARG A 87 0.29 -53.83 18.02
N GLY A 88 1.60 -53.78 18.20
CA GLY A 88 2.56 -54.82 17.86
C GLY A 88 3.41 -55.15 19.09
N THR A 89 3.63 -56.44 19.30
CA THR A 89 4.10 -57.10 20.51
C THR A 89 5.59 -56.92 20.84
N ALA A 90 5.86 -56.95 22.15
CA ALA A 90 7.10 -57.17 22.91
C ALA A 90 8.41 -57.53 22.18
N GLY A 91 9.47 -56.79 22.53
CA GLY A 91 10.88 -57.17 22.41
C GLY A 91 11.73 -56.23 23.27
N GLY A 92 12.19 -56.70 24.43
CA GLY A 92 12.81 -55.87 25.46
C GLY A 92 14.26 -55.47 25.16
N CYS A 93 14.65 -54.28 25.64
CA CYS A 93 16.03 -54.02 26.04
C CYS A 93 16.06 -52.92 27.11
N ARG A 94 16.79 -53.20 28.20
CA ARG A 94 16.89 -52.37 29.42
C ARG A 94 17.88 -51.22 29.18
N CYS A 95 17.45 -49.98 29.39
CA CYS A 95 18.36 -48.84 29.59
C CYS A 95 17.85 -47.96 30.73
N ALA A 96 18.77 -47.60 31.63
CA ALA A 96 18.55 -46.89 32.87
C ALA A 96 17.91 -45.50 32.68
N ALA A 97 17.04 -45.12 33.63
CA ALA A 97 16.41 -43.82 33.68
C ALA A 97 17.44 -42.74 34.05
N ALA A 98 17.83 -41.92 33.07
CA ALA A 98 18.50 -40.65 33.31
C ALA A 98 17.43 -39.54 33.37
N ALA A 99 17.45 -38.76 34.47
CA ALA A 99 16.57 -37.63 34.69
C ALA A 99 16.81 -36.53 33.63
N PRO A 100 15.77 -35.88 33.09
CA PRO A 100 15.95 -34.78 32.15
C PRO A 100 16.50 -33.54 32.87
N ILE A 101 17.63 -33.05 32.37
CA ILE A 101 18.26 -31.80 32.76
C ILE A 101 17.36 -30.65 32.31
N LEU A 102 16.70 -29.99 33.26
CA LEU A 102 15.99 -28.72 33.06
C LEU A 102 17.01 -27.61 32.71
N PRO A 103 16.82 -26.84 31.62
CA PRO A 103 17.62 -25.65 31.39
C PRO A 103 17.24 -24.60 32.45
N ARG A 104 18.23 -24.19 33.25
CA ARG A 104 18.15 -23.05 34.18
C ARG A 104 17.99 -21.76 33.37
N LEU A 105 16.75 -21.28 33.22
CA LEU A 105 16.48 -19.90 32.85
C LEU A 105 16.90 -18.98 34.02
N HIS A 106 18.06 -18.36 33.89
CA HIS A 106 18.44 -17.20 34.72
C HIS A 106 17.76 -15.97 34.14
N GLY A 107 16.89 -15.36 34.94
CA GLY A 107 16.12 -14.17 34.58
C GLY A 107 14.71 -14.27 35.15
N GLY A 108 14.59 -14.15 36.47
CA GLY A 108 13.31 -14.15 37.15
C GLY A 108 12.48 -12.93 36.78
N PHE A 109 11.74 -13.00 35.68
CA PHE A 109 10.60 -12.14 35.43
C PHE A 109 9.44 -12.67 36.28
N ARG A 110 9.34 -12.21 37.53
CA ARG A 110 8.07 -12.26 38.25
C ARG A 110 7.13 -11.28 37.56
N MET A 111 6.38 -11.76 36.56
CA MET A 111 5.13 -11.11 36.16
C MET A 111 4.13 -11.32 37.30
N THR A 112 4.15 -10.44 38.31
CA THR A 112 2.94 -10.19 39.09
C THR A 112 1.99 -9.46 38.17
N ALA A 113 1.22 -10.20 37.36
CA ALA A 113 0.12 -9.59 36.61
C ALA A 113 -0.81 -8.93 37.63
N GLU A 114 -0.86 -7.59 37.63
CA GLU A 114 -1.69 -6.81 38.54
C GLU A 114 -3.16 -7.18 38.25
N LEU A 115 -3.76 -8.02 39.08
CA LEU A 115 -5.14 -8.46 38.89
C LEU A 115 -6.07 -7.27 39.09
N VAL A 116 -6.96 -7.02 38.11
CA VAL A 116 -8.00 -6.00 38.22
C VAL A 116 -9.23 -6.63 38.84
N ALA A 117 -9.76 -6.00 39.90
CA ALA A 117 -10.94 -6.44 40.60
C ALA A 117 -12.15 -5.54 40.30
N ASN A 118 -13.31 -6.13 40.01
CA ASN A 118 -14.56 -5.39 39.91
C ASN A 118 -15.09 -4.97 41.30
N ARG A 119 -16.18 -4.19 41.33
CA ARG A 119 -16.96 -3.87 42.53
C ARG A 119 -18.36 -4.46 42.39
N PRO A 120 -18.70 -5.51 43.15
CA PRO A 120 -20.05 -6.03 43.24
C PRO A 120 -21.05 -5.00 43.74
N PHE A 121 -22.33 -5.16 43.41
CA PHE A 121 -23.42 -4.26 43.84
C PHE A 121 -23.42 -3.97 45.35
N ALA A 122 -23.08 -4.97 46.17
CA ALA A 122 -23.03 -4.84 47.63
C ALA A 122 -21.93 -3.87 48.11
N GLU A 123 -20.83 -3.74 47.36
CA GLU A 123 -19.68 -2.90 47.70
C GLU A 123 -19.79 -1.46 47.17
N ILE A 124 -20.83 -1.16 46.38
CA ILE A 124 -21.02 0.17 45.77
C ILE A 124 -21.89 1.05 46.68
N ALA A 125 -21.43 2.26 46.94
CA ALA A 125 -22.16 3.28 47.69
C ALA A 125 -22.42 4.54 46.84
N PRO A 126 -23.55 5.25 47.05
CA PRO A 126 -23.72 6.61 46.54
C PRO A 126 -22.52 7.49 46.90
N GLY A 127 -22.05 8.29 45.94
CA GLY A 127 -20.83 9.09 46.06
C GLY A 127 -19.55 8.41 45.56
N ASP A 128 -19.53 7.08 45.40
CA ASP A 128 -18.42 6.38 44.76
C ASP A 128 -18.18 6.95 43.36
N SER A 129 -16.91 7.15 42.99
CA SER A 129 -16.59 7.68 41.67
C SER A 129 -15.33 7.08 41.07
N ALA A 130 -15.25 7.14 39.75
CA ALA A 130 -14.08 6.77 38.97
C ALA A 130 -13.87 7.79 37.85
N SER A 131 -12.61 8.03 37.50
CA SER A 131 -12.25 8.91 36.39
C SER A 131 -11.10 8.34 35.58
N LEU A 132 -10.99 8.81 34.34
CA LEU A 132 -9.84 8.60 33.47
C LEU A 132 -9.61 9.85 32.64
N THR A 133 -8.36 10.08 32.23
CA THR A 133 -7.99 11.16 31.32
C THR A 133 -7.32 10.56 30.09
N ARG A 134 -7.76 10.98 28.90
CA ARG A 134 -7.16 10.57 27.62
C ARG A 134 -6.97 11.79 26.74
N ARG A 135 -5.81 11.86 26.07
CA ARG A 135 -5.60 12.82 24.98
C ARG A 135 -6.28 12.30 23.73
N ILE A 136 -7.17 13.10 23.15
CA ILE A 136 -7.82 12.79 21.89
C ILE A 136 -6.86 13.14 20.76
N THR A 137 -6.55 12.17 19.92
CA THR A 137 -5.64 12.36 18.79
C THR A 137 -6.41 12.40 17.47
N GLN A 138 -5.78 12.93 16.42
CA GLN A 138 -6.34 12.85 15.07
C GLN A 138 -6.58 11.38 14.65
N GLN A 139 -5.72 10.47 15.10
CA GLN A 139 -5.84 9.04 14.85
C GLN A 139 -7.10 8.44 15.50
N ASP A 140 -7.48 8.90 16.70
CA ASP A 140 -8.71 8.45 17.36
C ASP A 140 -9.96 8.86 16.58
N ILE A 141 -9.96 10.08 16.03
CA ILE A 141 -11.08 10.62 15.22
C ILE A 141 -11.24 9.81 13.93
N GLU A 142 -10.14 9.56 13.22
CA GLU A 142 -10.12 8.74 12.00
C GLU A 142 -10.55 7.30 12.27
N LEU A 143 -10.06 6.69 13.36
CA LEU A 143 -10.44 5.34 13.75
C LEU A 143 -11.93 5.26 14.07
N TYR A 144 -12.47 6.25 14.77
CA TYR A 144 -13.88 6.30 15.10
C TYR A 144 -14.76 6.47 13.85
N ALA A 145 -14.36 7.35 12.92
CA ALA A 145 -15.03 7.49 11.62
C ALA A 145 -15.04 6.16 10.85
N ALA A 146 -13.89 5.48 10.78
CA ALA A 146 -13.77 4.19 10.10
C ALA A 146 -14.62 3.09 10.76
N LEU A 147 -14.68 3.06 12.10
CA LEU A 147 -15.46 2.08 12.86
C LEU A 147 -16.97 2.30 12.72
N THR A 148 -17.42 3.56 12.69
CA THR A 148 -18.84 3.93 12.72
C THR A 148 -19.44 4.19 11.34
N GLY A 149 -18.60 4.45 10.34
CA GLY A 149 -19.02 4.94 9.02
C GLY A 149 -19.33 6.44 8.99
N ASP A 150 -19.17 7.17 10.10
CA ASP A 150 -19.38 8.61 10.15
C ASP A 150 -18.17 9.37 9.59
N ALA A 151 -18.15 9.51 8.26
CA ALA A 151 -17.16 10.24 7.50
C ALA A 151 -17.54 11.71 7.25
N ASN A 152 -18.32 12.33 8.14
CA ASN A 152 -18.69 13.74 7.99
C ASN A 152 -17.42 14.62 7.88
N PRO A 153 -17.33 15.52 6.88
CA PRO A 153 -16.18 16.42 6.69
C PRO A 153 -15.82 17.28 7.92
N THR A 154 -16.76 17.49 8.84
CA THR A 154 -16.51 18.17 10.12
C THR A 154 -15.44 17.46 10.97
N HIS A 155 -15.31 16.14 10.81
CA HIS A 155 -14.40 15.28 11.56
C HIS A 155 -13.14 14.90 10.78
N LEU A 156 -13.25 14.80 9.46
CA LEU A 156 -12.16 14.40 8.56
C LEU A 156 -11.77 15.61 7.72
N ALA A 157 -10.61 16.20 8.00
CA ALA A 157 -10.08 17.31 7.21
C ALA A 157 -10.04 16.93 5.72
N THR A 158 -10.57 17.80 4.85
CA THR A 158 -10.31 17.69 3.41
C THR A 158 -8.90 18.21 3.09
N PRO A 159 -8.20 17.66 2.08
CA PRO A 159 -6.92 18.19 1.60
C PRO A 159 -6.99 19.64 1.08
N GLU A 160 -8.19 20.20 0.93
CA GLU A 160 -8.47 21.54 0.42
C GLU A 160 -8.32 22.65 1.48
N GLY A 161 -7.84 22.32 2.67
CA GLY A 161 -7.53 23.28 3.73
C GLY A 161 -6.22 24.02 3.47
N GLU A 162 -6.24 25.00 2.58
CA GLU A 162 -5.32 26.14 2.66
C GLU A 162 -5.30 26.68 4.09
N SER A 163 -4.14 27.16 4.49
CA SER A 163 -3.80 27.66 5.83
C SER A 163 -4.88 28.58 6.41
N GLY A 164 -5.78 28.04 7.25
CA GLY A 164 -6.82 28.84 7.93
C GLY A 164 -8.16 28.15 8.24
N GLY A 165 -8.41 26.93 7.74
CA GLY A 165 -9.65 26.19 8.05
C GLY A 165 -9.81 25.81 9.53
N PRO A 166 -11.05 25.68 10.05
CA PRO A 166 -11.30 25.24 11.42
C PRO A 166 -10.72 23.83 11.65
N ARG A 167 -10.08 23.62 12.81
CA ARG A 167 -9.50 22.32 13.17
C ARG A 167 -10.60 21.25 13.19
N PRO A 168 -10.31 20.00 12.73
CA PRO A 168 -11.27 18.91 12.79
C PRO A 168 -11.80 18.72 14.21
N THR A 169 -13.12 18.65 14.32
CA THR A 169 -13.78 18.38 15.59
C THR A 169 -13.89 16.88 15.75
N ALA A 170 -13.61 16.32 16.91
CA ALA A 170 -13.83 14.91 17.21
C ALA A 170 -15.34 14.61 17.28
N HIS A 171 -15.74 13.38 16.94
CA HIS A 171 -17.11 12.93 17.16
C HIS A 171 -17.44 13.01 18.65
N SER A 172 -18.54 13.65 19.01
CA SER A 172 -18.91 13.80 20.43
C SER A 172 -19.05 12.44 21.14
N MET A 173 -19.52 11.43 20.41
CA MET A 173 -19.65 10.06 20.88
C MET A 173 -18.31 9.33 21.08
N LEU A 174 -17.21 9.76 20.44
CA LEU A 174 -15.87 9.23 20.71
C LEU A 174 -15.45 9.53 22.16
N GLY A 175 -15.67 10.75 22.62
CA GLY A 175 -15.41 11.13 24.01
C GLY A 175 -16.33 10.39 24.99
N ALA A 176 -17.61 10.27 24.64
CA ALA A 176 -18.59 9.54 25.45
C ALA A 176 -18.28 8.03 25.57
N ALA A 177 -17.65 7.42 24.56
CA ALA A 177 -17.28 6.00 24.60
C ALA A 177 -16.35 5.65 25.78
N LEU A 178 -15.60 6.62 26.31
CA LEU A 178 -14.76 6.44 27.49
C LEU A 178 -15.56 6.19 28.78
N ILE A 179 -16.85 6.56 28.83
CA ILE A 179 -17.76 6.19 29.93
C ILE A 179 -17.88 4.66 29.98
N SER A 180 -18.05 4.01 28.82
CA SER A 180 -18.10 2.54 28.73
C SER A 180 -16.82 1.90 29.27
N THR A 181 -15.65 2.49 29.00
CA THR A 181 -14.37 2.05 29.58
C THR A 181 -14.40 2.12 31.11
N LEU A 182 -14.85 3.23 31.70
CA LEU A 182 -14.95 3.36 33.16
C LEU A 182 -15.91 2.34 33.76
N LEU A 183 -17.10 2.19 33.18
CA LEU A 183 -18.13 1.28 33.67
C LEU A 183 -17.71 -0.19 33.57
N GLY A 184 -17.06 -0.57 32.46
CA GLY A 184 -16.63 -1.94 32.20
C GLY A 184 -15.33 -2.35 32.90
N THR A 185 -14.48 -1.38 33.31
CA THR A 185 -13.14 -1.69 33.86
C THR A 185 -12.89 -1.19 35.28
N ARG A 186 -13.60 -0.16 35.76
CA ARG A 186 -13.34 0.46 37.07
C ARG A 186 -14.54 0.43 38.02
N LEU A 187 -15.67 1.01 37.62
CA LEU A 187 -16.84 1.17 38.50
C LEU A 187 -18.14 1.05 37.69
N PRO A 188 -18.90 -0.04 37.81
CA PRO A 188 -18.65 -1.22 38.68
C PRO A 188 -17.50 -2.13 38.23
N GLY A 189 -17.12 -2.12 36.95
CA GLY A 189 -16.04 -2.96 36.41
C GLY A 189 -16.55 -4.25 35.75
N ALA A 190 -15.71 -5.28 35.70
CA ALA A 190 -16.02 -6.51 34.96
C ALA A 190 -17.34 -7.17 35.41
N GLY A 191 -18.15 -7.59 34.44
CA GLY A 191 -19.50 -8.16 34.69
C GLY A 191 -20.62 -7.13 34.77
N THR A 192 -20.32 -5.84 34.57
CA THR A 192 -21.33 -4.78 34.42
C THR A 192 -22.13 -4.97 33.12
N VAL A 193 -23.45 -4.80 33.20
CA VAL A 193 -24.33 -4.72 32.03
C VAL A 193 -24.77 -3.27 31.86
N TYR A 194 -24.51 -2.69 30.69
CA TYR A 194 -24.85 -1.31 30.36
C TYR A 194 -26.31 -1.25 29.89
N ALA A 195 -27.20 -0.67 30.70
CA ALA A 195 -28.66 -0.70 30.48
C ALA A 195 -29.19 0.55 29.76
N GLY A 196 -28.63 1.72 30.06
CA GLY A 196 -29.09 2.98 29.46
C GLY A 196 -28.07 4.10 29.59
N GLN A 197 -28.12 5.05 28.66
CA GLN A 197 -27.28 6.24 28.69
C GLN A 197 -28.06 7.44 28.16
N THR A 198 -28.02 8.56 28.88
CA THR A 198 -28.43 9.87 28.38
C THR A 198 -27.22 10.80 28.37
N LEU A 199 -27.09 11.65 27.34
CA LEU A 199 -25.97 12.57 27.21
C LEU A 199 -26.44 13.90 26.63
N ARG A 200 -25.82 14.99 27.10
CA ARG A 200 -25.88 16.33 26.52
C ARG A 200 -24.46 16.77 26.21
N PHE A 201 -24.21 17.12 24.94
CA PHE A 201 -22.93 17.64 24.48
C PHE A 201 -22.97 19.16 24.51
N LEU A 202 -22.11 19.76 25.32
CA LEU A 202 -22.12 21.19 25.61
C LEU A 202 -21.04 21.94 24.80
N LEU A 203 -19.89 21.31 24.56
CA LEU A 203 -18.78 21.89 23.82
C LEU A 203 -18.20 20.89 22.80
N PRO A 204 -17.64 21.37 21.69
CA PRO A 204 -16.89 20.53 20.76
C PRO A 204 -15.58 20.05 21.38
N LEU A 205 -15.13 18.87 20.95
CA LEU A 205 -13.85 18.27 21.34
C LEU A 205 -12.91 18.33 20.13
N GLN A 206 -11.64 18.69 20.32
CA GLN A 206 -10.68 18.82 19.21
C GLN A 206 -9.52 17.83 19.34
N ALA A 207 -8.87 17.54 18.21
CA ALA A 207 -7.60 16.82 18.23
C ALA A 207 -6.56 17.59 19.07
N GLY A 208 -5.93 16.88 20.00
CA GLY A 208 -4.99 17.41 20.99
C GLY A 208 -5.59 17.67 22.37
N ASP A 209 -6.91 17.76 22.51
CA ASP A 209 -7.56 17.99 23.81
C ASP A 209 -7.30 16.83 24.78
N ALA A 210 -7.14 17.17 26.06
CA ALA A 210 -7.10 16.18 27.13
C ALA A 210 -8.50 16.13 27.78
N LEU A 211 -9.22 15.04 27.52
CA LEU A 211 -10.57 14.82 28.05
C LEU A 211 -10.49 13.96 29.32
N THR A 212 -10.96 14.52 30.43
CA THR A 212 -11.17 13.81 31.69
C THR A 212 -12.64 13.42 31.81
N VAL A 213 -12.91 12.12 31.79
CA VAL A 213 -14.25 11.56 31.99
C VAL A 213 -14.36 11.05 33.42
N ARG A 214 -15.46 11.38 34.09
CA ARG A 214 -15.79 10.96 35.45
C ARG A 214 -17.20 10.37 35.50
N VAL A 215 -17.35 9.28 36.24
CA VAL A 215 -18.64 8.71 36.64
C VAL A 215 -18.76 8.75 38.17
N ALA A 216 -19.93 9.09 38.70
CA ALA A 216 -20.20 9.11 40.13
C ALA A 216 -21.55 8.48 40.44
N VAL A 217 -21.61 7.56 41.41
CA VAL A 217 -22.83 6.86 41.78
C VAL A 217 -23.80 7.83 42.44
N ARG A 218 -24.96 8.01 41.82
CA ARG A 218 -26.05 8.84 42.32
C ARG A 218 -26.95 8.06 43.26
N ASP A 219 -27.45 6.92 42.79
CA ASP A 219 -28.32 6.02 43.54
C ASP A 219 -28.18 4.57 43.06
N LYS A 220 -28.68 3.64 43.89
CA LYS A 220 -28.75 2.22 43.56
C LYS A 220 -30.09 1.63 43.95
N GLN A 221 -30.56 0.65 43.19
CA GLN A 221 -31.81 -0.06 43.41
C GLN A 221 -31.52 -1.56 43.46
N GLU A 222 -32.02 -2.24 44.51
CA GLU A 222 -31.78 -3.67 44.68
C GLU A 222 -32.42 -4.50 43.57
N ALA A 223 -33.62 -4.09 43.14
CA ALA A 223 -34.31 -4.68 42.00
C ALA A 223 -33.42 -4.59 40.75
N GLY A 224 -32.97 -5.74 40.25
CA GLY A 224 -32.09 -5.82 39.07
C GLY A 224 -30.63 -5.38 39.31
N ARG A 225 -30.23 -5.03 40.55
CA ARG A 225 -28.90 -4.48 40.88
C ARG A 225 -28.56 -3.23 40.06
N LEU A 226 -29.58 -2.39 39.84
CA LEU A 226 -29.45 -1.19 39.04
C LEU A 226 -28.65 -0.12 39.81
N VAL A 227 -27.67 0.48 39.15
CA VAL A 227 -26.88 1.60 39.66
C VAL A 227 -26.98 2.74 38.64
N ARG A 228 -27.32 3.93 39.13
CA ARG A 228 -27.36 5.15 38.33
C ARG A 228 -26.12 5.98 38.61
N LEU A 229 -25.42 6.40 37.56
CA LEU A 229 -24.19 7.17 37.67
C LEU A 229 -24.27 8.48 36.88
N ASP A 230 -24.04 9.60 37.55
CA ASP A 230 -23.83 10.87 36.88
C ASP A 230 -22.51 10.82 36.11
N CYS A 231 -22.54 11.21 34.84
CA CYS A 231 -21.42 11.17 33.91
C CYS A 231 -21.03 12.60 33.53
N GLN A 232 -19.74 12.91 33.55
CA GLN A 232 -19.23 14.21 33.14
C GLN A 232 -17.91 14.06 32.38
N GLY A 233 -17.77 14.78 31.26
CA GLY A 233 -16.52 14.95 30.54
C GLY A 233 -16.04 16.41 30.63
N THR A 234 -14.79 16.62 31.03
CA THR A 234 -14.16 17.95 31.13
C THR A 234 -12.87 18.03 30.31
N ASN A 235 -12.57 19.18 29.71
CA ASN A 235 -11.34 19.37 28.95
C ASN A 235 -10.18 19.86 29.84
N GLN A 236 -9.01 20.09 29.25
CA GLN A 236 -7.82 20.59 29.95
C GLN A 236 -7.98 21.97 30.61
N ARG A 237 -9.03 22.74 30.25
CA ARG A 237 -9.36 24.03 30.89
C ARG A 237 -10.37 23.89 32.03
N GLY A 238 -10.82 22.67 32.32
CA GLY A 238 -11.87 22.41 33.32
C GLY A 238 -13.29 22.71 32.83
N GLU A 239 -13.49 22.94 31.53
CA GLU A 239 -14.81 23.21 30.96
C GLU A 239 -15.55 21.88 30.70
N THR A 240 -16.85 21.84 31.01
CA THR A 240 -17.69 20.66 30.75
C THR A 240 -17.96 20.50 29.26
N VAL A 241 -17.46 19.42 28.67
CA VAL A 241 -17.67 19.02 27.27
C VAL A 241 -18.99 18.28 27.10
N PHE A 242 -19.30 17.38 28.04
CA PHE A 242 -20.58 16.69 28.08
C PHE A 242 -20.98 16.32 29.50
N GLU A 243 -22.27 16.10 29.69
CA GLU A 243 -22.87 15.61 30.93
C GLU A 243 -23.98 14.60 30.63
N GLY A 244 -24.33 13.75 31.60
CA GLY A 244 -25.38 12.75 31.40
C GLY A 244 -25.56 11.79 32.55
N LEU A 245 -26.39 10.77 32.32
CA LEU A 245 -26.70 9.71 33.29
C LEU A 245 -26.51 8.34 32.63
N ALA A 246 -25.72 7.48 33.26
CA ALA A 246 -25.59 6.07 32.93
C ALA A 246 -26.44 5.22 33.87
N GLU A 247 -27.10 4.22 33.32
CA GLU A 247 -27.79 3.17 34.07
C GLU A 247 -27.11 1.83 33.78
N VAL A 248 -26.67 1.15 34.83
CA VAL A 248 -25.98 -0.14 34.70
C VAL A 248 -26.48 -1.16 35.71
N CYS A 249 -26.46 -2.43 35.36
CA CYS A 249 -26.63 -3.51 36.32
C CYS A 249 -25.25 -3.94 36.82
N ALA A 250 -24.99 -3.74 38.11
CA ALA A 250 -23.72 -4.11 38.71
C ALA A 250 -23.60 -5.64 38.92
N PRO A 251 -22.37 -6.19 38.86
CA PRO A 251 -22.14 -7.61 39.09
C PRO A 251 -22.51 -8.03 40.52
N ALA A 252 -22.96 -9.27 40.69
CA ALA A 252 -23.28 -9.80 42.02
C ALA A 252 -22.04 -10.36 42.75
N THR A 253 -21.03 -10.79 42.00
CA THR A 253 -19.86 -11.50 42.53
C THR A 253 -18.57 -10.75 42.24
N LYS A 254 -17.62 -10.89 43.15
CA LYS A 254 -16.26 -10.37 43.01
C LYS A 254 -15.51 -11.20 41.98
N LEU A 255 -14.91 -10.54 41.01
CA LEU A 255 -14.07 -11.14 39.97
C LEU A 255 -12.66 -10.55 40.07
N PHE A 256 -11.66 -11.40 39.89
CA PHE A 256 -10.26 -11.01 39.73
C PHE A 256 -9.82 -11.46 38.35
N LEU A 257 -9.58 -10.51 37.45
CA LEU A 257 -9.21 -10.81 36.08
C LEU A 257 -7.83 -10.22 35.77
N PRO A 258 -6.99 -10.92 34.99
CA PRO A 258 -5.80 -10.28 34.44
C PRO A 258 -6.23 -9.14 33.50
N PRO A 259 -5.47 -8.04 33.44
CA PRO A 259 -5.68 -7.01 32.43
C PRO A 259 -5.66 -7.67 31.05
N ARG A 260 -6.66 -7.38 30.23
CA ARG A 260 -6.64 -7.81 28.82
C ARG A 260 -5.93 -6.74 28.01
N GLU A 261 -4.87 -7.12 27.34
CA GLU A 261 -4.27 -6.29 26.30
C GLU A 261 -5.25 -6.21 25.12
N THR A 262 -5.50 -4.99 24.66
CA THR A 262 -6.23 -4.75 23.42
C THR A 262 -5.28 -4.93 22.24
N PRO A 263 -5.79 -5.36 21.06
CA PRO A 263 -4.93 -5.44 19.88
C PRO A 263 -4.37 -4.07 19.51
N ASP A 264 -3.13 -4.05 19.04
CA ASP A 264 -2.56 -2.88 18.36
C ASP A 264 -3.26 -2.69 17.01
N LEU A 265 -3.66 -1.45 16.71
CA LEU A 265 -4.33 -1.09 15.46
C LEU A 265 -3.43 -0.21 14.61
N MET A 266 -3.21 -0.61 13.36
CA MET A 266 -2.49 0.18 12.38
C MET A 266 -3.47 0.74 11.34
N LEU A 267 -3.53 2.07 11.21
CA LEU A 267 -4.35 2.74 10.21
C LEU A 267 -3.56 2.93 8.93
N HIS A 268 -4.06 2.33 7.85
CA HIS A 268 -3.48 2.43 6.51
C HIS A 268 -3.91 3.74 5.84
N ARG A 269 -3.05 4.76 5.88
CA ARG A 269 -3.25 6.04 5.20
C ARG A 269 -2.50 6.03 3.88
N HIS A 270 -3.17 5.71 2.78
CA HIS A 270 -2.59 5.74 1.42
C HIS A 270 -2.38 7.17 0.87
N SER A 271 -1.91 8.08 1.73
CA SER A 271 -1.91 9.52 1.50
C SER A 271 -0.70 9.99 0.71
N HIS A 272 0.36 9.19 0.64
CA HIS A 272 1.62 9.58 0.01
C HIS A 272 1.48 9.70 -1.52
N TYR A 273 0.82 8.73 -2.16
CA TYR A 273 0.54 8.82 -3.59
C TYR A 273 -0.49 9.89 -3.94
N GLY A 274 -1.47 10.12 -3.07
CA GLY A 274 -2.44 11.20 -3.26
C GLY A 274 -1.75 12.55 -3.46
N ARG A 275 -0.71 12.85 -2.66
CA ARG A 275 0.08 14.09 -2.81
C ARG A 275 0.87 14.15 -4.12
N LEU A 276 1.45 13.05 -4.57
CA LEU A 276 2.21 13.00 -5.83
C LEU A 276 1.28 13.12 -7.06
N ILE A 277 0.12 12.48 -7.01
CA ILE A 277 -0.91 12.57 -8.06
C ILE A 277 -1.48 13.99 -8.11
N ALA A 278 -1.84 14.57 -6.96
CA ALA A 278 -2.37 15.94 -6.88
C ALA A 278 -1.41 16.97 -7.47
N ARG A 279 -0.09 16.76 -7.35
CA ARG A 279 0.90 17.65 -7.99
C ARG A 279 0.89 17.63 -9.51
N CYS A 280 0.32 16.60 -10.12
CA CYS A 280 0.14 16.57 -11.58
C CYS A 280 -1.10 17.34 -12.03
N GLU A 281 -2.01 17.68 -11.12
CA GLU A 281 -3.23 18.42 -11.44
C GLU A 281 -2.92 19.81 -12.02
N GLY A 282 -3.71 20.25 -12.99
CA GLY A 282 -3.53 21.52 -13.69
C GLY A 282 -2.34 21.55 -14.67
N GLN A 283 -1.53 20.49 -14.74
CA GLN A 283 -0.40 20.43 -15.68
C GLN A 283 -0.73 19.64 -16.95
N ALA A 284 -0.11 19.99 -18.08
CA ALA A 284 -0.35 19.32 -19.36
C ALA A 284 0.07 17.83 -19.30
N PRO A 285 -0.73 16.87 -19.80
CA PRO A 285 -0.38 15.44 -19.78
C PRO A 285 0.89 15.13 -20.59
N VAL A 286 1.73 14.23 -20.10
CA VAL A 286 3.00 13.89 -20.78
C VAL A 286 2.77 12.82 -21.86
N PRO A 287 3.20 13.02 -23.12
CA PRO A 287 3.07 11.99 -24.16
C PRO A 287 3.80 10.70 -23.79
N CYS A 288 3.08 9.57 -23.79
CA CYS A 288 3.58 8.29 -23.30
C CYS A 288 3.42 7.20 -24.36
N ALA A 289 4.53 6.62 -24.83
CA ALA A 289 4.49 5.44 -25.69
C ALA A 289 4.17 4.20 -24.85
N VAL A 290 2.99 3.63 -25.02
CA VAL A 290 2.56 2.41 -24.33
C VAL A 290 2.90 1.22 -25.23
N ALA A 291 3.94 0.47 -24.87
CA ALA A 291 4.41 -0.67 -25.62
C ALA A 291 3.53 -1.90 -25.37
N HIS A 292 2.90 -2.40 -26.42
CA HIS A 292 2.12 -3.63 -26.45
C HIS A 292 1.01 -3.75 -25.37
N PRO A 293 0.03 -2.83 -25.29
CA PRO A 293 -1.09 -2.91 -24.34
C PRO A 293 -2.14 -3.95 -24.80
N CYS A 294 -1.71 -5.21 -24.98
CA CYS A 294 -2.51 -6.30 -25.55
C CYS A 294 -3.12 -7.21 -24.48
N ASP A 295 -3.40 -6.67 -23.30
CA ASP A 295 -4.28 -7.25 -22.28
C ASP A 295 -5.12 -6.15 -21.63
N GLU A 296 -6.16 -6.54 -20.91
CA GLU A 296 -7.13 -5.62 -20.30
C GLU A 296 -6.49 -4.74 -19.23
N ALA A 297 -5.66 -5.31 -18.36
CA ALA A 297 -5.03 -4.58 -17.26
C ALA A 297 -4.08 -3.47 -17.75
N ALA A 298 -3.27 -3.76 -18.76
CA ALA A 298 -2.36 -2.79 -19.36
C ALA A 298 -3.11 -1.68 -20.10
N LEU A 299 -4.14 -2.04 -20.87
CA LEU A 299 -4.92 -1.06 -21.62
C LEU A 299 -5.74 -0.18 -20.67
N ALA A 300 -6.48 -0.76 -19.73
CA ALA A 300 -7.25 -0.02 -18.73
C ALA A 300 -6.34 0.92 -17.92
N GLY A 301 -5.18 0.45 -17.45
CA GLY A 301 -4.23 1.28 -16.70
C GLY A 301 -3.73 2.50 -17.49
N ALA A 302 -3.48 2.34 -18.79
CA ALA A 302 -3.08 3.47 -19.65
C ALA A 302 -4.22 4.48 -19.87
N LEU A 303 -5.45 3.99 -20.05
CA LEU A 303 -6.64 4.83 -20.24
C LEU A 303 -7.04 5.56 -18.95
N GLU A 304 -6.98 4.89 -17.80
CA GLU A 304 -7.22 5.49 -16.49
C GLU A 304 -6.23 6.62 -16.21
N ALA A 305 -4.93 6.40 -16.46
CA ALA A 305 -3.92 7.43 -16.31
C ALA A 305 -4.13 8.61 -17.27
N ALA A 306 -4.69 8.35 -18.46
CA ALA A 306 -5.08 9.39 -19.40
C ALA A 306 -6.30 10.19 -18.93
N GLY A 307 -7.32 9.51 -18.39
CA GLY A 307 -8.52 10.15 -17.82
C GLY A 307 -8.20 11.04 -16.63
N GLN A 308 -7.13 10.73 -15.88
CA GLN A 308 -6.59 11.55 -14.79
C GLN A 308 -5.63 12.66 -15.26
N GLY A 309 -5.43 12.82 -16.58
CA GLY A 309 -4.55 13.85 -17.13
C GLY A 309 -3.05 13.63 -16.87
N LEU A 310 -2.64 12.45 -16.40
CA LEU A 310 -1.24 12.17 -16.07
C LEU A 310 -0.41 11.98 -17.34
N ILE A 311 -0.97 11.26 -18.31
CA ILE A 311 -0.30 10.91 -19.57
C ILE A 311 -1.21 11.12 -20.78
N ARG A 312 -0.60 11.27 -21.96
CA ARG A 312 -1.28 11.16 -23.25
C ARG A 312 -0.79 9.91 -23.97
N PRO A 313 -1.54 8.79 -23.94
CA PRO A 313 -1.08 7.52 -24.49
C PRO A 313 -0.90 7.54 -26.01
N LEU A 314 0.20 6.95 -26.49
CA LEU A 314 0.39 6.47 -27.84
C LEU A 314 0.42 4.95 -27.77
N LEU A 315 -0.66 4.29 -28.19
CA LEU A 315 -0.81 2.84 -28.04
C LEU A 315 -0.05 2.14 -29.17
N VAL A 316 1.01 1.40 -28.85
CA VAL A 316 1.86 0.74 -29.85
C VAL A 316 1.68 -0.77 -29.77
N GLY A 317 0.99 -1.38 -30.73
CA GLY A 317 0.68 -2.81 -30.70
C GLY A 317 -0.16 -3.24 -31.89
N PRO A 318 -0.46 -4.54 -32.05
CA PRO A 318 -1.40 -5.02 -33.05
C PRO A 318 -2.75 -4.33 -32.88
N GLU A 319 -3.12 -3.47 -33.83
CA GLU A 319 -4.29 -2.58 -33.71
C GLU A 319 -5.58 -3.39 -33.53
N ALA A 320 -5.74 -4.44 -34.33
CA ALA A 320 -6.89 -5.34 -34.25
C ALA A 320 -7.08 -5.90 -32.82
N ARG A 321 -5.98 -6.29 -32.17
CA ARG A 321 -6.00 -6.88 -30.83
C ARG A 321 -6.31 -5.83 -29.75
N ILE A 322 -5.74 -4.63 -29.85
CA ILE A 322 -6.03 -3.54 -28.92
C ILE A 322 -7.52 -3.17 -28.98
N ARG A 323 -8.07 -3.03 -30.18
CA ARG A 323 -9.49 -2.69 -30.39
C ARG A 323 -10.42 -3.81 -29.91
N GLU A 324 -10.07 -5.07 -30.16
CA GLU A 324 -10.83 -6.24 -29.66
C GLU A 324 -10.91 -6.24 -28.13
N ILE A 325 -9.78 -6.03 -27.45
CA ILE A 325 -9.72 -5.99 -25.99
C ILE A 325 -10.53 -4.81 -25.45
N ALA A 326 -10.41 -3.64 -26.08
CA ALA A 326 -11.18 -2.46 -25.71
C ALA A 326 -12.70 -2.73 -25.79
N ALA A 327 -13.16 -3.32 -26.91
CA ALA A 327 -14.56 -3.67 -27.11
C ALA A 327 -15.05 -4.70 -26.08
N ARG A 328 -14.26 -5.74 -25.81
CA ARG A 328 -14.61 -6.79 -24.84
C ARG A 328 -14.70 -6.27 -23.41
N ALA A 329 -13.81 -5.36 -23.03
CA ALA A 329 -13.73 -4.78 -21.69
C ALA A 329 -14.61 -3.53 -21.51
N GLY A 330 -15.29 -3.07 -22.56
CA GLY A 330 -16.08 -1.83 -22.54
C GLY A 330 -15.24 -0.57 -22.34
N LEU A 331 -13.97 -0.59 -22.77
CA LEU A 331 -13.05 0.54 -22.68
C LEU A 331 -13.17 1.41 -23.93
N ASP A 332 -13.38 2.71 -23.73
CA ASP A 332 -13.40 3.68 -24.83
C ASP A 332 -11.97 4.14 -25.17
N LEU A 333 -11.58 3.98 -26.42
CA LEU A 333 -10.28 4.46 -26.93
C LEU A 333 -10.35 5.92 -27.40
N GLY A 334 -11.55 6.45 -27.68
CA GLY A 334 -11.73 7.77 -28.28
C GLY A 334 -10.85 7.99 -29.51
N ASP A 335 -10.22 9.17 -29.57
CA ASP A 335 -9.28 9.56 -30.62
C ASP A 335 -7.81 9.24 -30.29
N LEU A 336 -7.56 8.30 -29.37
CA LEU A 336 -6.18 7.95 -29.00
C LEU A 336 -5.45 7.31 -30.20
N PRO A 337 -4.20 7.74 -30.47
CA PRO A 337 -3.43 7.20 -31.57
C PRO A 337 -3.02 5.74 -31.29
N VAL A 338 -3.42 4.85 -32.20
CA VAL A 338 -2.99 3.44 -32.23
C VAL A 338 -1.99 3.28 -33.37
N ILE A 339 -0.80 2.77 -33.05
CA ILE A 339 0.30 2.56 -33.97
C ILE A 339 0.45 1.05 -34.17
N ASP A 340 -0.05 0.59 -35.32
CA ASP A 340 -0.08 -0.83 -35.65
C ASP A 340 1.33 -1.42 -35.74
N THR A 341 1.53 -2.57 -35.09
CA THR A 341 2.76 -3.36 -35.12
C THR A 341 2.42 -4.84 -35.05
N PRO A 342 3.18 -5.74 -35.71
CA PRO A 342 2.77 -7.14 -35.86
C PRO A 342 2.88 -7.99 -34.58
N HIS A 343 3.84 -7.70 -33.70
CA HIS A 343 4.11 -8.51 -32.50
C HIS A 343 4.86 -7.70 -31.44
N SER A 344 5.01 -8.26 -30.23
CA SER A 344 5.57 -7.60 -29.04
C SER A 344 6.95 -6.97 -29.22
N HIS A 345 7.93 -7.68 -29.81
CA HIS A 345 9.24 -7.09 -30.11
C HIS A 345 9.16 -5.88 -31.06
N ALA A 346 8.30 -5.93 -32.08
CA ALA A 346 8.11 -4.80 -32.98
C ALA A 346 7.43 -3.62 -32.28
N SER A 347 6.47 -3.91 -31.39
CA SER A 347 5.84 -2.89 -30.53
C SER A 347 6.87 -2.21 -29.62
N ALA A 348 7.76 -2.97 -28.98
CA ALA A 348 8.84 -2.43 -28.14
C ALA A 348 9.79 -1.53 -28.95
N ALA A 349 10.29 -2.02 -30.09
CA ALA A 349 11.19 -1.26 -30.96
C ALA A 349 10.53 0.03 -31.48
N ARG A 350 9.24 -0.03 -31.86
CA ARG A 350 8.52 1.14 -32.34
C ARG A 350 8.25 2.15 -31.22
N ALA A 351 7.86 1.69 -30.04
CA ALA A 351 7.65 2.57 -28.87
C ALA A 351 8.94 3.31 -28.50
N VAL A 352 10.07 2.61 -28.50
CA VAL A 352 11.41 3.18 -28.33
C VAL A 352 11.73 4.22 -29.42
N ALA A 353 11.42 3.92 -30.69
CA ALA A 353 11.63 4.86 -31.78
C ALA A 353 10.81 6.15 -31.62
N LEU A 354 9.57 6.08 -31.15
CA LEU A 354 8.74 7.26 -30.88
C LEU A 354 9.35 8.19 -29.83
N VAL A 355 9.96 7.61 -28.79
CA VAL A 355 10.71 8.40 -27.80
C VAL A 355 11.92 9.06 -28.45
N ARG A 356 12.69 8.31 -29.23
CA ARG A 356 13.87 8.85 -29.96
C ARG A 356 13.49 9.97 -30.93
N GLU A 357 12.32 9.87 -31.56
CA GLU A 357 11.74 10.88 -32.46
C GLU A 357 11.17 12.12 -31.71
N GLY A 358 11.21 12.14 -30.37
CA GLY A 358 10.67 13.24 -29.56
C GLY A 358 9.14 13.25 -29.47
N LYS A 359 8.45 12.20 -29.93
CA LYS A 359 6.98 12.10 -29.91
C LYS A 359 6.45 11.64 -28.55
N ALA A 360 7.28 11.01 -27.74
CA ALA A 360 6.95 10.54 -26.41
C ALA A 360 8.04 10.96 -25.39
N GLY A 361 7.61 11.55 -24.28
CA GLY A 361 8.46 11.87 -23.12
C GLY A 361 8.45 10.79 -22.05
N LEU A 362 7.67 9.72 -22.25
CA LEU A 362 7.55 8.56 -21.37
C LEU A 362 7.45 7.28 -22.20
N LEU A 363 7.93 6.19 -21.62
CA LEU A 363 7.71 4.83 -22.11
C LEU A 363 6.96 4.04 -21.04
N MET A 364 5.96 3.26 -21.43
CA MET A 364 5.23 2.40 -20.51
C MET A 364 5.18 0.98 -21.06
N LYS A 365 5.50 0.03 -20.19
CA LYS A 365 5.36 -1.39 -20.48
C LYS A 365 3.88 -1.80 -20.42
N GLY A 366 3.39 -2.45 -21.46
CA GLY A 366 2.08 -3.08 -21.52
C GLY A 366 2.12 -4.55 -21.10
N SER A 367 1.59 -5.44 -21.94
CA SER A 367 1.45 -6.87 -21.64
C SER A 367 2.65 -7.74 -22.01
N LEU A 368 3.62 -7.20 -22.77
CA LEU A 368 4.87 -7.89 -23.13
C LEU A 368 5.76 -8.21 -21.92
N HIS A 369 6.76 -9.09 -22.09
CA HIS A 369 7.70 -9.40 -21.01
C HIS A 369 8.74 -8.27 -20.82
N THR A 370 9.26 -8.10 -19.60
CA THR A 370 10.16 -6.98 -19.26
C THR A 370 11.46 -7.03 -20.06
N ASP A 371 12.00 -8.22 -20.29
CA ASP A 371 13.21 -8.43 -21.10
C ASP A 371 13.02 -7.97 -22.56
N GLU A 372 11.84 -8.19 -23.16
CA GLU A 372 11.54 -7.75 -24.52
C GLU A 372 11.59 -6.22 -24.64
N LEU A 373 10.98 -5.51 -23.68
CA LEU A 373 11.03 -4.04 -23.65
C LEU A 373 12.44 -3.54 -23.37
N MET A 374 13.08 -4.08 -22.33
CA MET A 374 14.38 -3.62 -21.90
C MET A 374 15.46 -3.91 -22.93
N SER A 375 15.38 -5.02 -23.67
CA SER A 375 16.28 -5.31 -24.79
C SER A 375 16.23 -4.21 -25.86
N ALA A 376 15.06 -3.69 -26.18
CA ALA A 376 14.90 -2.57 -27.11
C ALA A 376 15.44 -1.26 -26.52
N VAL A 377 15.24 -1.02 -25.22
CA VAL A 377 15.71 0.19 -24.52
C VAL A 377 17.25 0.24 -24.43
N VAL A 378 17.89 -0.88 -24.15
CA VAL A 378 19.35 -0.97 -23.95
C VAL A 378 20.14 -1.21 -25.25
N ALA A 379 19.45 -1.35 -26.39
CA ALA A 379 20.10 -1.41 -27.69
C ALA A 379 20.88 -0.12 -27.95
N ARG A 380 22.12 -0.24 -28.45
CA ARG A 380 23.01 0.93 -28.64
C ARG A 380 22.47 1.86 -29.72
N GLU A 381 21.83 1.27 -30.73
CA GLU A 381 21.27 1.89 -31.92
C GLU A 381 19.92 2.57 -31.63
N ALA A 382 19.27 2.21 -30.52
CA ALA A 382 17.99 2.80 -30.09
C ALA A 382 18.14 4.23 -29.55
N GLY A 383 19.34 4.63 -29.10
CA GLY A 383 19.64 6.00 -28.68
C GLY A 383 19.03 6.42 -27.33
N LEU A 384 18.38 5.51 -26.60
CA LEU A 384 17.79 5.77 -25.27
C LEU A 384 18.80 5.70 -24.11
N ARG A 385 19.95 5.07 -24.35
CA ARG A 385 21.03 4.96 -23.36
C ARG A 385 21.65 6.32 -23.08
N THR A 386 21.99 6.52 -21.82
CA THR A 386 22.82 7.64 -21.36
C THR A 386 24.19 7.11 -20.95
N GLU A 387 25.04 7.98 -20.42
CA GLU A 387 26.32 7.59 -19.81
C GLU A 387 26.13 6.85 -18.49
N ARG A 388 24.96 6.98 -17.86
CA ARG A 388 24.66 6.31 -16.59
C ARG A 388 24.11 4.91 -16.82
N ARG A 389 24.41 4.02 -15.86
CA ARG A 389 23.72 2.74 -15.77
C ARG A 389 22.21 2.95 -15.56
N ILE A 390 21.42 2.20 -16.32
CA ILE A 390 19.96 2.10 -16.14
C ILE A 390 19.67 1.32 -14.85
N SER A 391 18.75 1.84 -14.04
CA SER A 391 18.34 1.23 -12.77
C SER A 391 16.85 1.31 -12.54
N HIS A 392 16.32 0.47 -11.64
CA HIS A 392 14.92 0.54 -11.21
C HIS A 392 14.80 1.06 -9.78
N VAL A 393 13.70 1.76 -9.49
CA VAL A 393 13.33 2.14 -8.14
C VAL A 393 11.87 1.81 -7.86
N PHE A 394 11.63 1.18 -6.71
CA PHE A 394 10.30 1.15 -6.11
C PHE A 394 10.13 2.36 -5.21
N ILE A 395 9.03 3.09 -5.35
CA ILE A 395 8.56 4.07 -4.38
C ILE A 395 7.50 3.36 -3.57
N MET A 396 7.71 3.18 -2.27
CA MET A 396 6.85 2.42 -1.38
C MET A 396 6.06 3.37 -0.48
N ASP A 397 4.73 3.23 -0.48
CA ASP A 397 3.84 3.81 0.50
C ASP A 397 3.64 2.79 1.62
N VAL A 398 4.54 2.83 2.62
CA VAL A 398 4.55 1.88 3.74
C VAL A 398 3.71 2.45 4.88
N PRO A 399 2.63 1.78 5.31
CA PRO A 399 1.68 2.33 6.28
C PRO A 399 2.27 2.74 7.63
N SER A 400 3.32 2.04 8.08
CA SER A 400 4.01 2.29 9.35
C SER A 400 5.16 3.30 9.24
N TYR A 401 5.44 3.82 8.05
CA TYR A 401 6.56 4.72 7.80
C TYR A 401 6.06 6.12 7.39
N PRO A 402 6.65 7.21 7.90
CA PRO A 402 6.06 8.55 7.77
C PRO A 402 6.24 9.21 6.39
N GLU A 403 7.14 8.69 5.57
CA GLU A 403 7.51 9.25 4.26
C GLU A 403 7.55 8.13 3.19
N PRO A 404 7.42 8.45 1.88
CA PRO A 404 7.63 7.46 0.83
C PRO A 404 9.06 6.90 0.89
N LEU A 405 9.18 5.57 0.83
CA LEU A 405 10.47 4.88 0.89
C LEU A 405 10.89 4.40 -0.49
N PHE A 406 12.04 4.87 -0.98
CA PHE A 406 12.58 4.50 -2.29
C PHE A 406 13.53 3.31 -2.12
N ILE A 407 13.34 2.23 -2.89
CA ILE A 407 14.20 1.03 -2.84
C ILE A 407 14.81 0.80 -4.21
N THR A 408 16.14 0.75 -4.29
CA THR A 408 16.87 0.63 -5.57
C THR A 408 18.17 -0.19 -5.42
N ASP A 409 18.56 -1.07 -6.35
CA ASP A 409 17.84 -1.57 -7.52
C ASP A 409 17.24 -2.96 -7.25
N ALA A 410 15.93 -3.08 -7.43
CA ALA A 410 15.17 -4.28 -7.10
C ALA A 410 14.59 -5.03 -8.33
N ALA A 411 14.94 -4.62 -9.55
CA ALA A 411 14.39 -5.23 -10.77
C ALA A 411 15.35 -5.41 -11.95
N ILE A 412 16.47 -4.67 -12.05
CA ILE A 412 17.32 -4.66 -13.25
C ILE A 412 18.73 -5.18 -12.98
N ASN A 413 19.45 -4.60 -12.02
CA ASN A 413 20.86 -4.90 -11.83
C ASN A 413 21.06 -6.07 -10.85
N ILE A 414 21.46 -7.24 -11.37
CA ILE A 414 21.58 -8.49 -10.60
C ILE A 414 22.60 -8.37 -9.46
N GLN A 415 23.86 -8.09 -9.80
CA GLN A 415 24.96 -7.89 -8.85
C GLN A 415 25.73 -6.63 -9.27
N PRO A 416 25.27 -5.44 -8.85
CA PRO A 416 25.87 -4.19 -9.27
C PRO A 416 27.27 -4.03 -8.64
N ASP A 417 28.26 -3.67 -9.46
CA ASP A 417 29.58 -3.26 -8.96
C ASP A 417 29.56 -1.83 -8.37
N LEU A 418 30.68 -1.38 -7.82
CA LEU A 418 30.78 -0.08 -7.15
C LEU A 418 30.38 1.09 -8.07
N ALA A 419 30.86 1.10 -9.32
CA ALA A 419 30.54 2.15 -10.28
C ALA A 419 29.05 2.14 -10.66
N THR A 420 28.48 0.94 -10.84
CA THR A 420 27.06 0.75 -11.09
C THR A 420 26.22 1.23 -9.90
N LYS A 421 26.61 0.91 -8.66
CA LYS A 421 25.93 1.40 -7.45
C LYS A 421 25.96 2.92 -7.36
N ALA A 422 27.07 3.56 -7.75
CA ALA A 422 27.15 5.02 -7.78
C ALA A 422 26.14 5.62 -8.78
N ASP A 423 25.96 5.02 -9.95
CA ASP A 423 24.93 5.46 -10.92
C ASP A 423 23.51 5.20 -10.44
N ILE A 424 23.26 4.06 -9.80
CA ILE A 424 21.98 3.74 -9.16
C ILE A 424 21.61 4.83 -8.14
N ILE A 425 22.57 5.24 -7.30
CA ILE A 425 22.39 6.31 -6.32
C ILE A 425 22.09 7.65 -7.00
N ARG A 426 22.88 8.05 -7.99
CA ARG A 426 22.67 9.31 -8.73
C ARG A 426 21.29 9.37 -9.37
N ASN A 427 20.84 8.25 -9.94
CA ASN A 427 19.51 8.15 -10.53
C ASN A 427 18.41 8.34 -9.47
N ALA A 428 18.54 7.69 -8.30
CA ALA A 428 17.57 7.84 -7.22
C ALA A 428 17.55 9.27 -6.63
N ILE A 429 18.72 9.91 -6.50
CA ILE A 429 18.83 11.32 -6.08
C ILE A 429 18.15 12.25 -7.07
N ASP A 430 18.42 12.09 -8.37
CA ASP A 430 17.79 12.92 -9.41
C ASP A 430 16.28 12.73 -9.44
N LEU A 431 15.78 11.50 -9.22
CA LEU A 431 14.35 11.27 -9.07
C LEU A 431 13.78 12.04 -7.87
N HIS A 432 14.42 11.95 -6.70
CA HIS A 432 13.94 12.62 -5.50
C HIS A 432 13.85 14.14 -5.68
N HIS A 433 14.86 14.73 -6.35
CA HIS A 433 14.83 16.15 -6.74
C HIS A 433 13.77 16.46 -7.80
N GLY A 434 13.62 15.62 -8.82
CA GLY A 434 12.60 15.82 -9.86
C GLY A 434 11.17 15.65 -9.34
N LEU A 435 11.00 14.90 -8.26
CA LEU A 435 9.77 14.86 -7.49
C LEU A 435 9.66 16.03 -6.50
N GLY A 436 10.57 17.00 -6.46
CA GLY A 436 10.54 18.15 -5.56
C GLY A 436 10.52 17.79 -4.08
N LEU A 437 11.13 16.65 -3.71
CA LEU A 437 11.20 16.18 -2.32
C LEU A 437 12.46 16.68 -1.58
N GLY A 438 13.26 17.54 -2.23
CA GLY A 438 14.49 18.09 -1.67
C GLY A 438 15.65 17.09 -1.68
N THR A 439 16.67 17.34 -0.86
CA THR A 439 17.86 16.49 -0.74
C THR A 439 17.52 15.19 0.01
N PRO A 440 17.67 14.00 -0.62
CA PRO A 440 17.36 12.72 0.03
C PRO A 440 18.44 12.29 1.02
N ARG A 441 17.99 11.54 2.03
CA ARG A 441 18.80 10.71 2.93
C ARG A 441 18.89 9.30 2.37
N VAL A 442 20.08 8.93 1.94
CA VAL A 442 20.37 7.69 1.20
C VAL A 442 21.13 6.72 2.10
N ALA A 443 20.47 5.64 2.52
CA ALA A 443 21.09 4.56 3.28
C ALA A 443 21.60 3.47 2.33
N ILE A 444 22.89 3.14 2.44
CA ILE A 444 23.50 2.05 1.70
C ILE A 444 23.44 0.79 2.56
N LEU A 445 22.59 -0.14 2.15
CA LEU A 445 22.23 -1.28 2.97
C LEU A 445 23.30 -2.38 2.96
N SER A 446 23.48 -2.98 4.13
CA SER A 446 24.23 -4.22 4.32
C SER A 446 23.62 -5.03 5.46
N ALA A 447 24.22 -6.16 5.80
CA ALA A 447 23.77 -6.98 6.93
C ALA A 447 24.23 -6.41 8.30
N VAL A 448 25.25 -5.55 8.30
CA VAL A 448 25.87 -4.97 9.50
C VAL A 448 26.23 -3.50 9.27
N GLU A 449 26.37 -2.74 10.34
CA GLU A 449 26.79 -1.33 10.31
C GLU A 449 28.31 -1.11 10.36
N THR A 450 29.10 -2.17 10.53
CA THR A 450 30.56 -2.08 10.59
C THR A 450 31.20 -2.50 9.27
N VAL A 451 32.26 -1.80 8.87
CA VAL A 451 33.03 -2.17 7.67
C VAL A 451 33.72 -3.50 7.91
N ASN A 452 33.38 -4.50 7.09
CA ASN A 452 33.87 -5.86 7.21
C ASN A 452 34.35 -6.35 5.83
N PRO A 453 35.67 -6.53 5.62
CA PRO A 453 36.21 -6.97 4.33
C PRO A 453 35.68 -8.33 3.84
N ARG A 454 35.14 -9.17 4.74
CA ARG A 454 34.51 -10.45 4.37
C ARG A 454 33.08 -10.30 3.84
N LEU A 455 32.50 -9.11 3.98
CA LEU A 455 31.19 -8.76 3.46
C LEU A 455 31.35 -7.58 2.48
N PRO A 456 31.58 -7.86 1.18
CA PRO A 456 31.94 -6.84 0.18
C PRO A 456 30.99 -5.64 0.12
N GLY A 457 29.69 -5.85 0.36
CA GLY A 457 28.70 -4.76 0.39
C GLY A 457 29.02 -3.68 1.44
N THR A 458 29.72 -4.00 2.52
CA THR A 458 30.17 -3.01 3.51
C THR A 458 31.33 -2.14 3.01
N LEU A 459 32.22 -2.71 2.18
CA LEU A 459 33.30 -1.98 1.53
C LEU A 459 32.72 -1.04 0.46
N ASP A 460 31.76 -1.53 -0.33
CA ASP A 460 31.06 -0.71 -1.32
C ASP A 460 30.37 0.48 -0.65
N ALA A 461 29.64 0.25 0.45
CA ALA A 461 28.97 1.31 1.19
C ALA A 461 29.95 2.38 1.69
N ALA A 462 31.07 1.97 2.30
CA ALA A 462 32.10 2.91 2.76
C ALA A 462 32.71 3.70 1.58
N ALA A 463 32.99 3.04 0.45
CA ALA A 463 33.54 3.69 -0.73
C ALA A 463 32.54 4.71 -1.33
N LEU A 464 31.26 4.36 -1.45
CA LEU A 464 30.21 5.24 -1.97
C LEU A 464 29.99 6.47 -1.08
N CYS A 465 30.03 6.31 0.25
CA CYS A 465 29.99 7.45 1.17
C CYS A 465 31.19 8.38 0.95
N LYS A 466 32.41 7.80 0.81
CA LYS A 466 33.61 8.61 0.50
C LYS A 466 33.54 9.29 -0.87
N MET A 467 32.90 8.67 -1.86
CA MET A 467 32.64 9.27 -3.16
C MET A 467 31.71 10.48 -3.02
N ALA A 468 30.68 10.42 -2.17
CA ALA A 468 29.82 11.55 -1.87
C ALA A 468 30.57 12.68 -1.12
N ASP A 469 31.36 12.36 -0.10
CA ASP A 469 32.22 13.34 0.61
C ASP A 469 33.13 14.11 -0.35
N ARG A 470 33.62 13.43 -1.39
CA ARG A 470 34.52 14.00 -2.40
C ARG A 470 33.78 14.64 -3.58
N GLY A 471 32.46 14.75 -3.52
CA GLY A 471 31.65 15.38 -4.56
C GLY A 471 31.53 14.58 -5.86
N GLN A 472 31.88 13.29 -5.87
CA GLN A 472 31.68 12.42 -7.04
C GLN A 472 30.22 11.95 -7.14
N ILE A 473 29.52 11.88 -6.01
CA ILE A 473 28.07 11.76 -5.91
C ILE A 473 27.60 13.03 -5.21
N GLN A 474 26.61 13.72 -5.79
CA GLN A 474 26.16 15.02 -5.30
C GLN A 474 24.66 15.02 -5.11
N GLY A 475 24.17 15.96 -4.30
CA GLY A 475 22.74 16.20 -4.16
C GLY A 475 22.01 15.26 -3.20
N GLY A 476 22.72 14.39 -2.47
CA GLY A 476 22.12 13.53 -1.45
C GLY A 476 23.07 13.37 -0.26
N VAL A 477 22.51 13.11 0.92
CA VAL A 477 23.27 12.76 2.13
C VAL A 477 23.33 11.25 2.21
N LEU A 478 24.52 10.67 2.11
CA LEU A 478 24.72 9.23 2.09
C LEU A 478 25.29 8.76 3.43
N ASP A 479 24.84 7.59 3.87
CA ASP A 479 25.48 6.87 4.98
C ASP A 479 25.37 5.36 4.78
N GLY A 480 26.36 4.64 5.30
CA GLY A 480 26.49 3.21 5.12
C GLY A 480 27.86 2.68 5.53
N PRO A 481 27.97 1.36 5.76
CA PRO A 481 26.90 0.37 5.66
C PRO A 481 25.88 0.50 6.79
N LEU A 482 24.61 0.23 6.49
CA LEU A 482 23.54 0.20 7.49
C LEU A 482 22.73 -1.09 7.35
N ALA A 483 22.48 -1.78 8.45
CA ALA A 483 21.41 -2.77 8.51
C ALA A 483 20.04 -2.09 8.37
N LEU A 484 19.04 -2.82 7.88
CA LEU A 484 17.71 -2.27 7.59
C LEU A 484 17.08 -1.59 8.81
N ASP A 485 17.14 -2.24 9.98
CA ASP A 485 16.66 -1.69 11.25
C ASP A 485 17.29 -0.32 11.55
N ASN A 486 18.61 -0.19 11.37
CA ASN A 486 19.34 1.06 11.57
C ASN A 486 18.96 2.13 10.56
N ALA A 487 18.60 1.77 9.33
CA ALA A 487 18.23 2.71 8.29
C ALA A 487 16.85 3.34 8.53
N ILE A 488 15.89 2.58 9.07
CA ILE A 488 14.48 2.98 9.17
C ILE A 488 13.94 3.20 10.59
N SER A 489 14.67 2.80 11.65
CA SER A 489 14.22 2.99 13.04
C SER A 489 15.15 3.93 13.82
N PRO A 490 14.66 5.12 14.26
CA PRO A 490 15.44 6.00 15.12
C PRO A 490 15.80 5.33 16.45
N ALA A 491 14.96 4.42 16.94
CA ALA A 491 15.24 3.67 18.17
C ALA A 491 16.39 2.67 17.98
N ALA A 492 16.39 1.91 16.87
CA ALA A 492 17.47 0.97 16.57
C ALA A 492 18.82 1.69 16.38
N ALA A 493 18.82 2.80 15.62
CA ALA A 493 20.01 3.62 15.43
C ALA A 493 20.58 4.14 16.76
N ARG A 494 19.72 4.61 17.68
CA ARG A 494 20.14 5.05 19.03
C ARG A 494 20.71 3.91 19.87
N ILE A 495 20.06 2.74 19.88
CA ILE A 495 20.51 1.56 20.64
C ILE A 495 21.92 1.13 20.20
N LYS A 496 22.19 1.20 18.89
CA LYS A 496 23.52 0.88 18.33
C LYS A 496 24.51 2.05 18.35
N GLY A 497 24.13 3.20 18.91
CA GLY A 497 25.00 4.38 19.03
C GLY A 497 25.39 5.02 17.69
N ILE A 498 24.57 4.88 16.65
CA ILE A 498 24.86 5.40 15.31
C ILE A 498 24.52 6.89 15.26
N VAL A 499 25.53 7.72 15.02
CA VAL A 499 25.38 9.17 14.82
C VAL A 499 25.38 9.46 13.33
N SER A 500 24.21 9.76 12.78
CA SER A 500 24.02 9.96 11.35
C SER A 500 22.76 10.77 11.06
N GLU A 501 22.82 11.59 10.02
CA GLU A 501 21.64 12.30 9.50
C GLU A 501 20.69 11.35 8.75
N VAL A 502 21.19 10.22 8.28
CA VAL A 502 20.45 9.22 7.50
C VAL A 502 19.84 8.15 8.39
N ALA A 503 20.59 7.65 9.37
CA ALA A 503 20.16 6.52 10.20
C ALA A 503 18.83 6.79 10.92
N GLY A 504 17.95 5.80 10.87
CA GLY A 504 16.62 5.78 11.45
C GLY A 504 15.57 6.56 10.67
N ARG A 505 15.95 7.24 9.60
CA ARG A 505 15.07 8.16 8.86
C ARG A 505 15.38 8.19 7.35
N ALA A 506 15.94 7.11 6.83
CA ALA A 506 16.32 7.01 5.43
C ALA A 506 15.09 7.17 4.51
N GLN A 507 15.29 7.81 3.37
CA GLN A 507 14.26 7.97 2.34
C GLN A 507 14.58 7.12 1.11
N VAL A 508 15.87 6.89 0.85
CA VAL A 508 16.34 5.99 -0.20
C VAL A 508 17.13 4.86 0.41
N LEU A 509 16.77 3.63 0.08
CA LEU A 509 17.44 2.39 0.45
C LEU A 509 18.14 1.82 -0.78
N VAL A 510 19.46 1.85 -0.76
CA VAL A 510 20.30 1.25 -1.80
C VAL A 510 20.63 -0.16 -1.37
N VAL A 511 20.06 -1.15 -2.05
CA VAL A 511 20.22 -2.56 -1.72
C VAL A 511 21.53 -3.11 -2.28
N PRO A 512 22.11 -4.17 -1.67
CA PRO A 512 23.39 -4.71 -2.12
C PRO A 512 23.31 -5.37 -3.51
N ASP A 513 22.17 -6.02 -3.81
CA ASP A 513 21.90 -6.79 -5.02
C ASP A 513 20.40 -6.91 -5.29
N LEU A 514 20.05 -7.50 -6.44
CA LEU A 514 18.68 -7.68 -6.90
C LEU A 514 17.85 -8.54 -5.96
N GLU A 515 18.42 -9.62 -5.41
CA GLU A 515 17.69 -10.57 -4.57
C GLU A 515 17.23 -9.87 -3.29
N ALA A 516 18.14 -9.16 -2.62
CA ALA A 516 17.84 -8.37 -1.43
C ALA A 516 16.76 -7.31 -1.72
N GLY A 517 16.88 -6.58 -2.84
CA GLY A 517 15.91 -5.57 -3.22
C GLY A 517 14.53 -6.11 -3.55
N ASN A 518 14.47 -7.20 -4.32
CA ASN A 518 13.22 -7.82 -4.71
C ASN A 518 12.50 -8.40 -3.49
N MET A 519 13.21 -9.13 -2.63
CA MET A 519 12.66 -9.68 -1.40
C MET A 519 12.16 -8.58 -0.47
N LEU A 520 12.91 -7.48 -0.31
CA LEU A 520 12.49 -6.36 0.55
C LEU A 520 11.20 -5.70 0.04
N ALA A 521 11.15 -5.35 -1.25
CA ALA A 521 9.96 -4.73 -1.84
C ALA A 521 8.73 -5.65 -1.72
N LYS A 522 8.89 -6.96 -2.01
CA LYS A 522 7.80 -7.93 -1.89
C LYS A 522 7.37 -8.17 -0.44
N ASN A 523 8.31 -8.21 0.49
CA ASN A 523 8.00 -8.31 1.91
C ASN A 523 7.10 -7.15 2.38
N LEU A 524 7.46 -5.92 2.01
CA LEU A 524 6.67 -4.74 2.34
C LEU A 524 5.28 -4.76 1.68
N SER A 525 5.19 -5.14 0.40
CA SER A 525 3.88 -5.21 -0.29
C SER A 525 2.95 -6.27 0.28
N PHE A 526 3.45 -7.48 0.54
CA PHE A 526 2.59 -8.62 0.88
C PHE A 526 2.40 -8.82 2.39
N LEU A 527 3.37 -8.44 3.23
CA LEU A 527 3.27 -8.61 4.68
C LEU A 527 2.98 -7.29 5.42
N SER A 528 3.36 -6.15 4.84
CA SER A 528 3.16 -4.84 5.48
C SER A 528 2.05 -4.00 4.85
N GLY A 529 1.38 -4.52 3.81
CA GLY A 529 0.29 -3.83 3.11
C GLY A 529 0.74 -2.56 2.36
N ALA A 530 2.02 -2.49 1.97
CA ALA A 530 2.55 -1.34 1.26
C ALA A 530 2.15 -1.35 -0.22
N ASP A 531 1.70 -0.21 -0.73
CA ASP A 531 1.53 -0.02 -2.17
C ASP A 531 2.91 0.34 -2.80
N ALA A 532 3.21 -0.15 -4.00
CA ALA A 532 4.58 -0.09 -4.56
C ALA A 532 4.62 0.41 -6.01
N ALA A 533 4.82 1.71 -6.22
CA ALA A 533 5.01 2.27 -7.56
C ALA A 533 6.42 1.98 -8.09
N GLY A 534 6.57 1.73 -9.40
CA GLY A 534 7.84 1.30 -9.99
C GLY A 534 8.18 1.99 -11.31
N ILE A 535 9.37 2.58 -11.39
CA ILE A 535 9.88 3.18 -12.62
C ILE A 535 11.37 2.87 -12.85
N VAL A 536 11.77 2.89 -14.11
CA VAL A 536 13.17 2.78 -14.55
C VAL A 536 13.74 4.17 -14.79
N LEU A 537 14.99 4.32 -14.38
CA LEU A 537 15.80 5.53 -14.42
C LEU A 537 17.08 5.30 -15.22
N GLY A 538 17.80 6.38 -15.53
CA GLY A 538 19.08 6.35 -16.25
C GLY A 538 18.97 6.24 -17.77
N ALA A 539 17.77 6.02 -18.32
CA ALA A 539 17.48 6.23 -19.74
C ALA A 539 17.15 7.71 -20.02
N ARG A 540 17.07 8.10 -21.30
CA ARG A 540 16.69 9.48 -21.69
C ARG A 540 15.31 9.92 -21.21
N VAL A 541 14.39 8.97 -21.02
CA VAL A 541 13.06 9.21 -20.46
C VAL A 541 12.77 8.18 -19.36
N PRO A 542 11.89 8.48 -18.39
CA PRO A 542 11.43 7.49 -17.43
C PRO A 542 10.63 6.39 -18.11
N ILE A 543 10.77 5.16 -17.61
CA ILE A 543 10.02 4.00 -18.12
C ILE A 543 9.16 3.43 -17.01
N VAL A 544 7.84 3.40 -17.21
CA VAL A 544 6.89 2.80 -16.27
C VAL A 544 6.85 1.29 -16.48
N LEU A 545 7.21 0.52 -15.45
CA LEU A 545 7.12 -0.94 -15.45
C LEU A 545 5.92 -1.38 -14.63
N THR A 546 4.79 -1.59 -15.30
CA THR A 546 3.61 -2.14 -14.65
C THR A 546 3.76 -3.64 -14.41
N SER A 547 3.45 -4.08 -13.19
CA SER A 547 3.27 -5.50 -12.87
C SER A 547 1.81 -5.90 -13.09
N ARG A 548 1.62 -7.15 -13.53
CA ARG A 548 0.28 -7.74 -13.70
C ARG A 548 -0.49 -7.86 -12.38
N ALA A 549 0.22 -7.87 -11.26
CA ALA A 549 -0.35 -7.97 -9.91
C ALA A 549 -0.61 -6.60 -9.26
N ASP A 550 -0.26 -5.49 -9.92
CA ASP A 550 -0.44 -4.16 -9.32
C ASP A 550 -1.91 -3.78 -9.25
N ASN A 551 -2.30 -3.12 -8.16
CA ASN A 551 -3.60 -2.49 -8.06
C ASN A 551 -3.68 -1.18 -8.88
N GLN A 552 -4.90 -0.69 -9.08
CA GLN A 552 -5.16 0.53 -9.86
C GLN A 552 -4.36 1.74 -9.36
N ARG A 553 -4.35 1.96 -8.03
CA ARG A 553 -3.65 3.08 -7.39
C ARG A 553 -2.16 3.06 -7.69
N THR A 554 -1.54 1.89 -7.61
CA THR A 554 -0.10 1.69 -7.85
C THR A 554 0.30 2.02 -9.29
N ARG A 555 -0.55 1.67 -10.26
CA ARG A 555 -0.34 2.03 -11.67
C ARG A 555 -0.42 3.55 -11.87
N LEU A 556 -1.45 4.19 -11.33
CA LEU A 556 -1.60 5.65 -11.39
C LEU A 556 -0.43 6.38 -10.72
N ALA A 557 0.00 5.91 -9.54
CA ALA A 557 1.16 6.46 -8.84
C ALA A 557 2.45 6.34 -9.67
N SER A 558 2.67 5.21 -10.33
CA SER A 558 3.83 5.02 -11.22
C SER A 558 3.80 5.99 -12.41
N CYS A 559 2.61 6.24 -12.97
CA CYS A 559 2.43 7.23 -14.05
C CYS A 559 2.67 8.66 -13.57
N ALA A 560 2.15 9.02 -12.39
CA ALA A 560 2.33 10.35 -11.81
C ALA A 560 3.81 10.63 -11.50
N VAL A 561 4.50 9.69 -10.86
CA VAL A 561 5.93 9.77 -10.58
C VAL A 561 6.74 9.92 -11.88
N ALA A 562 6.45 9.09 -12.88
CA ALA A 562 7.12 9.19 -14.17
C ALA A 562 6.85 10.54 -14.86
N ALA A 563 5.60 11.03 -14.86
CA ALA A 563 5.24 12.30 -15.47
C ALA A 563 5.93 13.50 -14.81
N LEU A 564 5.96 13.55 -13.47
CA LEU A 564 6.69 14.59 -12.73
C LEU A 564 8.18 14.56 -13.07
N TYR A 565 8.78 13.36 -13.07
CA TYR A 565 10.20 13.22 -13.38
C TYR A 565 10.54 13.56 -14.84
N ALA A 566 9.69 13.18 -15.80
CA ALA A 566 9.86 13.55 -17.21
C ALA A 566 9.87 15.07 -17.42
N ARG A 567 8.98 15.80 -16.74
CA ARG A 567 8.96 17.27 -16.78
C ARG A 567 10.23 17.87 -16.20
N HIS A 568 10.72 17.33 -15.08
CA HIS A 568 11.98 17.77 -14.50
C HIS A 568 13.16 17.58 -15.47
N LEU A 569 13.23 16.42 -16.15
CA LEU A 569 14.25 16.16 -17.16
C LEU A 569 14.15 17.12 -18.35
N ALA A 570 12.93 17.42 -18.82
CA ALA A 570 12.72 18.40 -19.89
C ALA A 570 13.16 19.81 -19.49
N ALA A 571 12.77 20.27 -18.31
CA ALA A 571 13.16 21.59 -17.79
C ALA A 571 14.68 21.73 -17.63
N ARG A 572 15.39 20.64 -17.26
CA ARG A 572 16.86 20.62 -17.20
C ARG A 572 17.52 20.76 -18.57
N LEU A 573 16.93 20.16 -19.61
CA LEU A 573 17.43 20.29 -20.98
C LEU A 573 17.22 21.70 -21.53
N GLU A 574 16.16 22.38 -21.08
CA GLU A 574 15.84 23.77 -21.46
C GLU A 574 16.58 24.82 -20.61
N GLY A 575 17.29 24.41 -19.55
CA GLY A 575 18.03 25.30 -18.65
C GLY A 575 17.14 26.07 -17.66
N VAL A 576 15.93 25.58 -17.39
CA VAL A 576 14.90 26.24 -16.55
C VAL A 576 14.79 25.61 -15.15
N ALA A 577 15.42 24.45 -14.93
CA ALA A 577 15.27 23.62 -13.73
C ALA A 577 16.22 23.92 -12.57
#